data_AF-A0A7C9DUY7-F1
#
_entry.id   AF-A0A7C9DUY7-F1
#
_cell.length_a   1.000
_cell.length_b   1.000
_cell.length_c   1.000
_cell.angle_alpha   90.00
_cell.angle_beta   90.00
_cell.angle_gamma   90.00
#
_symmetry.space_group_name_H-M   'P 1'
#
loop_
_entity.id
_entity.type
_entity.pdbx_description
1 polymer ?
#
loop_
_entity_poly.entity_id
_entity_poly.type
_entity_poly.pdbx_seq_one_letter_code
_entity_poly.pdbx_strand_id
1 'polypeptide(L)'
;YIYEAKPLTEEDAWKLFSKIAFDQCNDCNIQSFENLGKEMLRKCDGLPLAIVALAGILSSKGSIKEWKQVRDAVLSRVMESTGSYTSGTVGVMLGLSYDDLPYDLKGCFLYLGAFPEDCQIATGMLTRMWIAEGLVTGSEGMKLEYMAMQKLEKLSHRFMIQVVRTNFSGEIKAIRLHDLLHDLCVKKAKELGFFEVYASVRQQAINDVQASAIQPRRAALHSW
;
A
#
# COMPACT_ATOMS: atom_id res chain seq x y z
N TYR A 1 -16.71 2.03 25.42
CA TYR A 1 -15.28 2.04 25.78
C TYR A 1 -14.49 2.05 24.49
N ILE A 2 -13.80 3.15 24.18
CA ILE A 2 -12.83 3.19 23.06
C ILE A 2 -11.50 2.77 23.67
N TYR A 3 -10.94 1.65 23.21
CA TYR A 3 -9.60 1.21 23.60
C TYR A 3 -8.61 1.86 22.64
N GLU A 4 -7.84 2.83 23.13
CA GLU A 4 -6.72 3.39 22.36
C GLU A 4 -5.59 2.35 22.32
N ALA A 5 -5.31 1.82 21.14
CA ALA A 5 -4.18 0.95 20.93
C ALA A 5 -2.89 1.71 21.26
N LYS A 6 -2.15 1.24 22.26
CA LYS A 6 -0.89 1.84 22.66
C LYS A 6 0.17 1.56 21.58
N PRO A 7 1.06 2.53 21.29
CA PRO A 7 2.24 2.30 20.47
C PRO A 7 3.09 1.14 21.01
N LEU A 8 3.78 0.45 20.11
CA LEU A 8 4.75 -0.58 20.47
C LEU A 8 5.93 0.03 21.22
N THR A 9 6.51 -0.76 22.12
CA THR A 9 7.79 -0.43 22.75
C THR A 9 8.90 -0.41 21.68
N GLU A 10 10.01 0.27 21.95
CA GLU A 10 11.15 0.27 21.01
C GLU A 10 11.65 -1.16 20.69
N GLU A 11 11.63 -2.05 21.69
CA GLU A 11 12.03 -3.45 21.55
C GLU A 11 11.06 -4.22 20.64
N ASP A 12 9.75 -4.13 20.90
CA ASP A 12 8.73 -4.80 20.09
C ASP A 12 8.67 -4.23 18.66
N ALA A 13 8.84 -2.92 18.52
CA ALA A 13 8.91 -2.25 17.23
C ALA A 13 10.12 -2.74 16.43
N TRP A 14 11.30 -2.83 17.06
CA TRP A 14 12.51 -3.35 16.40
C TRP A 14 12.35 -4.81 16.01
N LYS A 15 11.76 -5.64 16.88
CA LYS A 15 11.48 -7.05 16.62
C LYS A 15 10.53 -7.24 15.44
N LEU A 16 9.45 -6.46 15.37
CA LEU A 16 8.51 -6.47 14.24
C LEU A 16 9.19 -6.02 12.95
N PHE A 17 9.91 -4.89 13.01
CA PHE A 17 10.62 -4.32 11.87
C PHE A 17 11.65 -5.29 11.30
N SER A 18 12.55 -5.79 12.14
CA SER A 18 13.65 -6.67 11.72
C SER A 18 13.15 -7.98 11.12
N LYS A 19 12.10 -8.56 11.69
CA LYS A 19 11.46 -9.78 11.13
C LYS A 19 11.03 -9.58 9.68
N ILE A 20 10.58 -8.38 9.31
CA ILE A 20 10.08 -8.09 7.97
C ILE A 20 11.19 -7.58 7.05
N ALA A 21 11.95 -6.58 7.50
CA ALA A 21 12.96 -5.90 6.69
C ALA A 21 14.12 -6.83 6.31
N PHE A 22 14.38 -7.87 7.10
CA PHE A 22 15.45 -8.84 6.86
C PHE A 22 14.94 -10.23 6.48
N ASP A 23 13.63 -10.42 6.25
CA ASP A 23 13.02 -11.73 5.98
C ASP A 23 13.65 -12.45 4.77
N GLN A 24 14.05 -11.69 3.75
CA GLN A 24 14.66 -12.22 2.52
C GLN A 24 16.20 -12.13 2.54
N CYS A 25 16.79 -11.78 3.68
CA CYS A 25 18.21 -11.47 3.78
C CYS A 25 19.00 -12.60 4.44
N ASN A 26 19.49 -13.54 3.62
CA ASN A 26 20.24 -14.70 4.11
C ASN A 26 21.71 -14.40 4.47
N ASP A 27 22.30 -13.29 3.98
CA ASP A 27 23.74 -13.00 4.09
C ASP A 27 24.06 -11.51 4.36
N CYS A 28 23.09 -10.69 4.79
CA CYS A 28 23.43 -9.31 5.18
C CYS A 28 24.26 -9.29 6.45
N ASN A 29 25.27 -8.43 6.44
CA ASN A 29 25.83 -7.91 7.67
C ASN A 29 24.78 -7.01 8.34
N ILE A 30 23.85 -7.62 9.09
CA ILE A 30 22.70 -6.97 9.77
C ILE A 30 23.16 -5.76 10.59
N GLN A 31 24.35 -5.83 11.20
CA GLN A 31 24.91 -4.72 11.98
C GLN A 31 25.10 -3.44 11.15
N SER A 32 25.43 -3.57 9.86
CA SER A 32 25.62 -2.41 8.97
C SER A 32 24.30 -1.72 8.63
N PHE A 33 23.17 -2.43 8.71
CA PHE A 33 21.83 -1.91 8.45
C PHE A 33 21.11 -1.48 9.72
N GLU A 34 21.49 -2.02 10.88
CA GLU A 34 20.81 -1.82 12.15
C GLU A 34 20.68 -0.35 12.56
N ASN A 35 21.77 0.41 12.52
CA ASN A 35 21.75 1.82 12.90
C ASN A 35 20.82 2.64 11.99
N LEU A 36 20.84 2.35 10.70
CA LEU A 36 20.01 3.03 9.69
C LEU A 36 18.53 2.65 9.84
N GLY A 37 18.26 1.37 10.11
CA GLY A 37 16.93 0.86 10.41
C GLY A 37 16.33 1.50 11.66
N LYS A 38 17.09 1.55 12.77
CA LYS A 38 16.66 2.18 14.02
C LYS A 38 16.41 3.68 13.87
N GLU A 39 17.23 4.38 13.09
CA GLU A 39 17.04 5.80 12.78
C GLU A 39 15.68 6.05 12.11
N MET A 40 15.36 5.30 11.06
CA MET A 40 14.07 5.42 10.36
C MET A 40 12.90 4.92 11.21
N LEU A 41 13.09 3.83 11.97
CA LEU A 41 12.05 3.23 12.81
C LEU A 41 11.55 4.19 13.89
N ARG A 42 12.44 5.04 14.44
CA ARG A 42 12.05 6.11 15.38
C ARG A 42 11.08 7.12 14.77
N LYS A 43 11.03 7.23 13.44
CA LYS A 43 10.06 8.07 12.73
C LYS A 43 8.70 7.42 12.59
N CYS A 44 8.52 6.16 13.01
CA CYS A 44 7.23 5.45 12.97
C CYS A 44 6.40 5.62 14.26
N ASP A 45 6.92 6.30 15.28
CA ASP A 45 6.25 6.57 16.57
C ASP A 45 5.65 5.33 17.25
N GLY A 46 6.24 4.14 17.04
CA GLY A 46 5.76 2.87 17.57
C GLY A 46 4.45 2.36 16.94
N LEU A 47 3.95 2.99 15.86
CA LEU A 47 2.69 2.62 15.22
C LEU A 47 2.88 1.39 14.31
N PRO A 48 2.21 0.25 14.57
CA PRO A 48 2.44 -0.99 13.83
C PRO A 48 2.31 -0.83 12.31
N LEU A 49 1.28 -0.11 11.83
CA LEU A 49 1.06 0.08 10.40
C LEU A 49 2.19 0.88 9.72
N ALA A 50 2.72 1.91 10.39
CA ALA A 50 3.87 2.67 9.90
C ALA A 50 5.15 1.81 9.87
N ILE A 51 5.33 0.96 10.88
CA ILE A 51 6.49 0.08 11.00
C ILE A 51 6.49 -0.96 9.88
N VAL A 52 5.37 -1.64 9.63
CA VAL A 52 5.30 -2.67 8.57
C VAL A 52 5.39 -2.06 7.17
N ALA A 53 4.87 -0.84 6.98
CA ALA A 53 5.00 -0.10 5.73
C ALA A 53 6.46 0.25 5.41
N LEU A 54 7.20 0.79 6.40
CA LEU A 54 8.63 1.06 6.27
C LEU A 54 9.43 -0.23 6.04
N ALA A 55 9.17 -1.27 6.84
CA ALA A 55 9.86 -2.55 6.73
C ALA A 55 9.60 -3.23 5.38
N GLY A 56 8.37 -3.12 4.84
CA GLY A 56 8.00 -3.64 3.52
C GLY A 56 8.67 -2.92 2.35
N ILE A 57 9.02 -1.63 2.50
CA ILE A 57 9.88 -0.94 1.52
C ILE A 57 11.29 -1.53 1.58
N LEU A 58 11.85 -1.60 2.78
CA LEU A 58 13.25 -1.97 3.03
C LEU A 58 13.55 -3.45 2.77
N SER A 59 12.56 -4.34 2.91
CA SER A 59 12.71 -5.77 2.59
C SER A 59 13.06 -6.01 1.12
N SER A 60 12.77 -5.05 0.24
CA SER A 60 13.15 -5.10 -1.18
C SER A 60 14.49 -4.44 -1.52
N LYS A 61 15.21 -3.92 -0.52
CA LYS A 61 16.47 -3.16 -0.72
C LYS A 61 17.67 -3.99 -0.27
N GLY A 62 18.54 -4.31 -1.22
CA GLY A 62 19.69 -5.19 -0.99
C GLY A 62 20.96 -4.47 -0.51
N SER A 63 21.03 -3.14 -0.60
CA SER A 63 22.24 -2.37 -0.32
C SER A 63 22.04 -1.24 0.68
N ILE A 64 23.11 -0.90 1.41
CA ILE A 64 23.15 0.26 2.33
C ILE A 64 22.84 1.56 1.59
N LYS A 65 23.23 1.67 0.31
CA LYS A 65 22.95 2.84 -0.52
C LYS A 65 21.45 3.02 -0.72
N GLU A 66 20.73 1.95 -1.05
CA GLU A 66 19.28 2.00 -1.21
C GLU A 66 18.57 2.32 0.13
N TRP A 67 19.03 1.75 1.24
CA TRP A 67 18.49 2.10 2.56
C TRP A 67 18.69 3.58 2.89
N LYS A 68 19.84 4.17 2.53
CA LYS A 68 20.08 5.61 2.71
C LYS A 68 19.13 6.46 1.86
N GLN A 69 18.83 6.03 0.62
CA GLN A 69 17.84 6.72 -0.22
C GLN A 69 16.45 6.70 0.42
N VAL A 70 16.04 5.55 0.99
CA VAL A 70 14.76 5.44 1.72
C VAL A 70 14.78 6.35 2.95
N ARG A 71 15.87 6.36 3.74
CA ARG A 71 16.02 7.27 4.88
C ARG A 71 15.85 8.72 4.46
N ASP A 72 16.55 9.15 3.41
CA ASP A 72 16.50 10.55 2.97
C ASP A 72 15.07 10.93 2.52
N ALA A 73 14.36 10.01 1.85
CA ALA A 73 12.96 10.20 1.49
C ALA A 73 12.02 10.27 2.71
N VAL A 74 12.23 9.41 3.72
CA VAL A 74 11.50 9.45 5.00
C VAL A 74 11.70 10.80 5.68
N LEU A 75 12.95 11.24 5.82
CA LEU A 75 13.29 12.49 6.51
C LEU A 75 12.70 13.70 5.78
N SER A 76 12.81 13.76 4.44
CA SER A 76 12.22 14.85 3.64
C SER A 76 10.72 14.96 3.87
N ARG A 77 9.97 13.85 3.74
CA ARG A 77 8.51 13.87 3.85
C ARG A 77 8.01 14.14 5.26
N VAL A 78 8.70 13.61 6.27
CA VAL A 78 8.36 13.91 7.67
C VAL A 78 8.50 15.42 7.90
N MET A 79 9.57 16.07 7.40
CA MET A 79 9.75 17.51 7.51
C MET A 79 8.67 18.32 6.75
N GLU A 80 8.24 17.85 5.58
CA GLU A 80 7.16 18.48 4.81
C GLU A 80 5.79 18.33 5.51
N SER A 81 5.57 17.20 6.20
CA SER A 81 4.30 16.87 6.87
C SER A 81 4.04 17.65 8.16
N THR A 82 5.07 18.19 8.80
CA THR A 82 4.97 18.95 10.08
C THR A 82 4.09 20.20 10.03
N GLY A 83 3.54 20.59 8.87
CA GLY A 83 2.62 21.71 8.68
C GLY A 83 1.23 21.36 8.15
N SER A 84 0.92 20.09 7.89
CA SER A 84 -0.37 19.66 7.31
C SER A 84 -1.08 18.66 8.22
N TYR A 85 -2.31 19.01 8.64
CA TYR A 85 -3.15 18.23 9.55
C TYR A 85 -3.55 16.84 9.03
N THR A 86 -3.29 16.51 7.76
CA THR A 86 -3.90 15.37 7.07
C THR A 86 -2.98 14.17 6.84
N SER A 87 -1.74 14.16 7.33
CA SER A 87 -0.87 13.00 7.13
C SER A 87 0.18 12.89 8.23
N GLY A 88 -0.23 12.40 9.41
CA GLY A 88 0.72 11.99 10.43
C GLY A 88 1.69 10.91 9.93
N THR A 89 2.65 10.53 10.76
CA THR A 89 3.67 9.51 10.51
C THR A 89 3.22 8.31 9.66
N VAL A 90 2.04 7.76 9.94
CA VAL A 90 1.48 6.63 9.17
C VAL A 90 1.26 7.00 7.71
N GLY A 91 0.61 8.13 7.41
CA GLY A 91 0.36 8.56 6.04
C GLY A 91 1.63 8.83 5.24
N VAL A 92 2.69 9.33 5.90
CA VAL A 92 4.01 9.49 5.29
C VAL A 92 4.58 8.13 4.86
N MET A 93 4.56 7.15 5.76
CA MET A 93 5.08 5.81 5.46
C MET A 93 4.26 5.11 4.38
N LEU A 94 2.92 5.16 4.45
CA LEU A 94 2.05 4.56 3.44
C LEU A 94 2.26 5.21 2.07
N GLY A 95 2.39 6.54 2.02
CA GLY A 95 2.69 7.25 0.78
C GLY A 95 4.05 6.86 0.19
N LEU A 96 5.07 6.68 1.03
CA LEU A 96 6.38 6.19 0.59
C LEU A 96 6.30 4.75 0.07
N SER A 97 5.53 3.89 0.73
CA SER A 97 5.31 2.51 0.29
C SER A 97 4.64 2.47 -1.08
N TYR A 98 3.65 3.33 -1.33
CA TYR A 98 3.05 3.48 -2.66
C TYR A 98 4.05 3.97 -3.70
N ASP A 99 4.87 4.97 -3.37
CA ASP A 99 5.80 5.53 -4.33
C ASP A 99 6.92 4.57 -4.71
N ASP A 100 7.34 3.71 -3.78
CA ASP A 100 8.31 2.64 -3.99
C ASP A 100 7.73 1.43 -4.76
N LEU A 101 6.41 1.33 -4.94
CA LEU A 101 5.83 0.24 -5.73
C LEU A 101 6.35 0.28 -7.18
N PRO A 102 6.72 -0.89 -7.74
CA PRO A 102 6.86 -1.04 -9.19
C PRO A 102 5.66 -0.47 -9.94
N TYR A 103 5.91 0.18 -11.08
CA TYR A 103 4.88 0.86 -11.86
C TYR A 103 3.69 -0.06 -12.20
N ASP A 104 3.98 -1.33 -12.51
CA ASP A 104 3.00 -2.34 -12.86
C ASP A 104 2.12 -2.79 -11.67
N LEU A 105 2.52 -2.50 -10.43
CA LEU A 105 1.71 -2.76 -9.23
C LEU A 105 0.86 -1.57 -8.81
N LYS A 106 1.27 -0.33 -9.14
CA LYS A 106 0.55 0.88 -8.72
C LYS A 106 -0.90 0.88 -9.20
N GLY A 107 -1.14 0.58 -10.48
CA GLY A 107 -2.50 0.51 -11.03
C GLY A 107 -3.36 -0.58 -10.36
N CYS A 108 -2.77 -1.74 -10.06
CA CYS A 108 -3.46 -2.82 -9.36
C CYS A 108 -3.84 -2.42 -7.93
N PHE A 109 -2.92 -1.80 -7.20
CA PHE A 109 -3.17 -1.28 -5.85
C PHE A 109 -4.25 -0.20 -5.84
N LEU A 110 -4.14 0.81 -6.72
CA LEU A 110 -5.15 1.87 -6.80
C LEU A 110 -6.54 1.28 -7.07
N TYR A 111 -6.67 0.33 -8.01
CA TYR A 111 -7.95 -0.31 -8.33
C TYR A 111 -8.69 -0.87 -7.11
N LEU A 112 -7.98 -1.28 -6.06
CA LEU A 112 -8.59 -1.74 -4.81
C LEU A 112 -9.38 -0.65 -4.08
N GLY A 113 -9.01 0.62 -4.23
CA GLY A 113 -9.76 1.75 -3.66
C GLY A 113 -11.12 2.02 -4.33
N ALA A 114 -11.42 1.37 -5.45
CA ALA A 114 -12.75 1.41 -6.07
C ALA A 114 -13.78 0.53 -5.33
N PHE A 115 -13.30 -0.36 -4.45
CA PHE A 115 -14.17 -1.14 -3.59
C PHE A 115 -14.51 -0.36 -2.31
N PRO A 116 -15.65 -0.62 -1.65
CA PRO A 116 -15.97 0.02 -0.38
C PRO A 116 -14.90 -0.24 0.68
N GLU A 117 -14.76 0.69 1.62
CA GLU A 117 -13.95 0.52 2.83
C GLU A 117 -14.33 -0.77 3.57
N ASP A 118 -13.35 -1.39 4.24
CA ASP A 118 -13.50 -2.64 5.02
C ASP A 118 -14.07 -3.87 4.29
N CYS A 119 -14.35 -3.78 2.99
CA CYS A 119 -14.93 -4.89 2.25
C CYS A 119 -13.92 -6.04 2.08
N GLN A 120 -14.42 -7.28 2.12
CA GLN A 120 -13.63 -8.44 1.76
C GLN A 120 -13.73 -8.68 0.25
N ILE A 121 -12.60 -8.69 -0.43
CA ILE A 121 -12.50 -8.83 -1.88
C ILE A 121 -12.05 -10.26 -2.20
N ALA A 122 -12.88 -11.01 -2.93
CA ALA A 122 -12.51 -12.33 -3.43
C ALA A 122 -11.46 -12.22 -4.54
N THR A 123 -10.31 -12.90 -4.37
CA THR A 123 -9.18 -12.75 -5.30
C THR A 123 -9.49 -13.25 -6.71
N GLY A 124 -10.29 -14.31 -6.84
CA GLY A 124 -10.73 -14.81 -8.17
C GLY A 124 -11.56 -13.79 -8.95
N MET A 125 -12.36 -12.96 -8.27
CA MET A 125 -13.12 -11.87 -8.91
C MET A 125 -12.18 -10.73 -9.28
N LEU A 126 -11.34 -10.30 -8.34
CA LEU A 126 -10.37 -9.22 -8.53
C LEU A 126 -9.41 -9.50 -9.68
N THR A 127 -8.88 -10.72 -9.78
CA THR A 127 -7.99 -11.15 -10.87
C THR A 127 -8.65 -10.96 -12.23
N ARG A 128 -9.92 -11.37 -12.39
CA ARG A 128 -10.66 -11.17 -13.64
C ARG A 128 -10.85 -9.69 -13.96
N MET A 129 -11.12 -8.86 -12.96
CA MET A 129 -11.24 -7.41 -13.12
C MET A 129 -9.93 -6.77 -13.57
N TRP A 130 -8.81 -7.08 -12.91
CA TRP A 130 -7.50 -6.56 -13.32
C TRP A 130 -7.09 -6.98 -14.74
N ILE A 131 -7.44 -8.20 -15.15
CA ILE A 131 -7.20 -8.68 -16.52
C ILE A 131 -8.06 -7.91 -17.52
N ALA A 132 -9.36 -7.77 -17.26
CA ALA A 132 -10.28 -7.03 -18.12
C ALA A 132 -9.88 -5.55 -18.28
N GLU A 133 -9.31 -4.96 -17.23
CA GLU A 133 -8.81 -3.58 -17.19
C GLU A 133 -7.43 -3.40 -17.85
N GLY A 134 -6.81 -4.48 -18.32
CA GLY A 134 -5.46 -4.45 -18.89
C GLY A 134 -4.35 -4.12 -17.88
N LEU A 135 -4.64 -4.22 -16.58
CA LEU A 135 -3.65 -4.02 -15.50
C LEU A 135 -2.69 -5.20 -15.37
N VAL A 136 -3.07 -6.34 -15.95
CA VAL A 136 -2.26 -7.55 -16.04
C VAL A 136 -2.03 -7.86 -17.51
N THR A 137 -0.79 -7.68 -17.96
CA THR A 137 -0.36 -7.98 -19.32
C THR A 137 0.49 -9.24 -19.33
N GLY A 138 0.30 -10.10 -20.33
CA GLY A 138 0.99 -11.38 -20.46
C GLY A 138 2.34 -11.29 -21.17
N SER A 139 3.24 -12.22 -20.84
CA SER A 139 4.35 -12.63 -21.70
C SER A 139 3.98 -13.95 -22.39
N GLU A 140 4.59 -14.27 -23.54
CA GLU A 140 4.30 -15.53 -24.25
C GLU A 140 4.40 -16.75 -23.31
N GLY A 141 3.36 -17.59 -23.30
CA GLY A 141 3.31 -18.83 -22.52
C GLY A 141 2.85 -18.71 -21.06
N MET A 142 2.65 -17.49 -20.51
CA MET A 142 2.21 -17.31 -19.12
C MET A 142 0.70 -17.04 -19.01
N LYS A 143 0.03 -17.72 -18.06
CA LYS A 143 -1.39 -17.47 -17.76
C LYS A 143 -1.56 -16.14 -17.02
N LEU A 144 -2.48 -15.30 -17.50
CA LEU A 144 -2.74 -13.97 -16.91
C LEU A 144 -3.21 -14.08 -15.45
N GLU A 145 -3.98 -15.11 -15.11
CA GLU A 145 -4.43 -15.35 -13.74
C GLU A 145 -3.26 -15.58 -12.79
N TYR A 146 -2.25 -16.35 -13.23
CA TYR A 146 -1.04 -16.57 -12.45
C TYR A 146 -0.27 -15.26 -12.23
N MET A 147 -0.17 -14.43 -13.27
CA MET A 147 0.48 -13.12 -13.16
C MET A 147 -0.25 -12.18 -12.21
N ALA A 148 -1.59 -12.17 -12.23
CA ALA A 148 -2.41 -11.40 -11.30
C ALA A 148 -2.19 -11.85 -9.85
N MET A 149 -2.13 -13.15 -9.60
CA MET A 149 -1.87 -13.71 -8.27
C MET A 149 -0.48 -13.34 -7.75
N GLN A 150 0.55 -13.35 -8.61
CA GLN A 150 1.88 -12.84 -8.23
C GLN A 150 1.86 -11.36 -7.86
N LYS A 151 1.04 -10.53 -8.52
CA LYS A 151 0.88 -9.12 -8.13
C LYS A 151 0.25 -8.98 -6.74
N LEU A 152 -0.74 -9.81 -6.42
CA LEU A 152 -1.32 -9.88 -5.07
C LEU A 152 -0.29 -10.27 -4.02
N GLU A 153 0.52 -11.30 -4.28
CA GLU A 153 1.59 -11.73 -3.37
C GLU A 153 2.61 -10.61 -3.14
N LYS A 154 3.03 -9.90 -4.20
CA LYS A 154 3.95 -8.76 -4.10
C LYS A 154 3.37 -7.60 -3.28
N LEU A 155 2.07 -7.30 -3.45
CA LEU A 155 1.39 -6.30 -2.62
C LEU A 155 1.30 -6.75 -1.16
N SER A 156 1.05 -8.04 -0.92
CA SER A 156 0.99 -8.62 0.43
C SER A 156 2.35 -8.57 1.13
N HIS A 157 3.44 -8.92 0.44
CA HIS A 157 4.80 -8.85 0.99
C HIS A 157 5.24 -7.42 1.35
N ARG A 158 4.62 -6.41 0.73
CA ARG A 158 4.83 -4.99 1.03
C ARG A 158 3.83 -4.41 2.02
N PHE A 159 2.97 -5.26 2.62
CA PHE A 159 1.93 -4.85 3.57
C PHE A 159 0.93 -3.82 3.01
N MET A 160 0.76 -3.80 1.68
CA MET A 160 -0.18 -2.90 1.00
C MET A 160 -1.59 -3.48 0.91
N ILE A 161 -1.77 -4.74 1.31
CA ILE A 161 -3.06 -5.41 1.41
C ILE A 161 -3.08 -6.31 2.65
N GLN A 162 -4.25 -6.53 3.22
CA GLN A 162 -4.46 -7.49 4.30
C GLN A 162 -5.00 -8.80 3.73
N VAL A 163 -4.30 -9.91 3.98
CA VAL A 163 -4.80 -11.24 3.63
C VAL A 163 -5.82 -11.68 4.67
N VAL A 164 -7.03 -11.99 4.21
CA VAL A 164 -8.15 -12.42 5.06
C VAL A 164 -8.28 -13.93 5.08
N ARG A 165 -8.07 -14.59 3.93
CA ARG A 165 -8.22 -16.03 3.80
C ARG A 165 -7.24 -16.59 2.77
N THR A 166 -6.60 -17.70 3.11
CA THR A 166 -5.82 -18.54 2.20
C THR A 166 -6.45 -19.92 2.05
N ASN A 167 -6.08 -20.67 1.01
CA ASN A 167 -6.39 -22.10 0.92
C ASN A 167 -5.28 -22.96 1.57
N PHE A 168 -5.45 -24.29 1.54
CA PHE A 168 -4.47 -25.24 2.08
C PHE A 168 -3.08 -25.16 1.41
N SER A 169 -3.00 -24.62 0.19
CA SER A 169 -1.74 -24.43 -0.54
C SER A 169 -1.09 -23.06 -0.25
N GLY A 170 -1.66 -22.26 0.65
CA GLY A 170 -1.18 -20.91 0.97
C GLY A 170 -1.61 -19.81 -0.01
N GLU A 171 -2.37 -20.16 -1.05
CA GLU A 171 -2.82 -19.22 -2.07
C GLU A 171 -3.88 -18.26 -1.49
N ILE A 172 -3.72 -16.96 -1.77
CA ILE A 172 -4.60 -15.90 -1.27
C ILE A 172 -5.99 -16.02 -1.92
N LYS A 173 -7.05 -16.20 -1.10
CA LYS A 173 -8.45 -16.35 -1.56
C LYS A 173 -9.34 -15.16 -1.25
N ALA A 174 -9.02 -14.38 -0.23
CA ALA A 174 -9.70 -13.13 0.07
C ALA A 174 -8.73 -12.13 0.69
N ILE A 175 -8.89 -10.86 0.32
CA ILE A 175 -8.10 -9.74 0.84
C ILE A 175 -9.02 -8.62 1.33
N ARG A 176 -8.44 -7.66 2.04
CA ARG A 176 -9.06 -6.40 2.44
C ARG A 176 -8.01 -5.29 2.36
N LEU A 177 -8.43 -4.05 2.13
CA LEU A 177 -7.59 -2.88 2.39
C LEU A 177 -7.84 -2.35 3.79
N HIS A 178 -6.78 -2.01 4.50
CA HIS A 178 -6.88 -1.20 5.71
C HIS A 178 -7.42 0.19 5.33
N ASP A 179 -8.26 0.80 6.17
CA ASP A 179 -8.92 2.09 5.88
C ASP A 179 -7.94 3.19 5.44
N LEU A 180 -6.83 3.38 6.16
CA LEU A 180 -5.78 4.32 5.76
C LEU A 180 -5.09 4.00 4.41
N LEU A 181 -5.02 2.73 4.00
CA LEU A 181 -4.54 2.34 2.67
C LEU A 181 -5.61 2.60 1.61
N HIS A 182 -6.89 2.44 1.95
CA HIS A 182 -8.01 2.80 1.10
C HIS A 182 -8.06 4.31 0.85
N ASP A 183 -7.97 5.12 1.90
CA ASP A 183 -7.84 6.58 1.82
C ASP A 183 -6.69 7.00 0.89
N LEU A 184 -5.55 6.33 1.03
CA LEU A 184 -4.40 6.56 0.16
C LEU A 184 -4.72 6.22 -1.30
N CYS A 185 -5.37 5.08 -1.57
CA CYS A 185 -5.80 4.71 -2.91
C CYS A 185 -6.73 5.75 -3.53
N VAL A 186 -7.77 6.18 -2.81
CA VAL A 186 -8.74 7.16 -3.29
C VAL A 186 -8.06 8.50 -3.57
N LYS A 187 -7.24 8.98 -2.63
CA LYS A 187 -6.47 10.22 -2.80
C LYS A 187 -5.57 10.16 -4.03
N LYS A 188 -4.77 9.10 -4.17
CA LYS A 188 -3.84 8.93 -5.29
C LYS A 188 -4.56 8.71 -6.62
N ALA A 189 -5.69 8.00 -6.61
CA ALA A 189 -6.49 7.79 -7.80
C ALA A 189 -7.06 9.12 -8.33
N LYS A 190 -7.52 9.99 -7.43
CA LYS A 190 -7.97 11.35 -7.80
C LYS A 190 -6.81 12.20 -8.34
N GLU A 191 -5.66 12.23 -7.65
CA GLU A 191 -4.46 12.96 -8.10
C GLU A 191 -4.01 12.54 -9.51
N LEU A 192 -4.17 11.26 -9.85
CA LEU A 192 -3.72 10.68 -11.12
C LEU A 192 -4.83 10.56 -12.19
N GLY A 193 -6.06 11.00 -11.90
CA GLY A 193 -7.22 10.80 -12.79
C GLY A 193 -7.54 9.33 -13.08
N PHE A 194 -7.18 8.41 -12.16
CA PHE A 194 -7.27 6.97 -12.35
C PHE A 194 -8.71 6.44 -12.15
N PHE A 195 -9.40 6.89 -11.10
CA PHE A 195 -10.86 6.76 -10.92
C PHE A 195 -11.37 7.87 -9.99
N GLU A 196 -12.69 8.06 -9.98
CA GLU A 196 -13.38 8.90 -8.99
C GLU A 196 -14.51 8.11 -8.30
N VAL A 197 -14.65 8.31 -6.99
CA VAL A 197 -15.67 7.66 -6.15
C VAL A 197 -16.79 8.65 -5.90
N TYR A 198 -18.03 8.23 -6.18
CA TYR A 198 -19.23 9.02 -5.98
C TYR A 198 -20.11 8.39 -4.90
N ALA A 199 -20.48 9.20 -3.89
CA ALA A 199 -21.40 8.79 -2.83
C ALA A 199 -22.86 8.69 -3.29
N SER A 200 -23.20 9.25 -4.46
CA SER A 200 -24.51 9.09 -5.09
C SER A 200 -24.46 9.43 -6.57
N VAL A 201 -25.43 8.90 -7.34
CA VAL A 201 -25.66 9.24 -8.75
C VAL A 201 -25.89 10.75 -8.94
N ARG A 202 -26.46 11.41 -7.93
CA ARG A 202 -26.72 12.85 -7.96
C ARG A 202 -25.42 13.66 -7.85
N GLN A 203 -24.47 13.20 -7.05
CA GLN A 203 -23.15 13.81 -6.91
C GLN A 203 -22.33 13.65 -8.21
N GLN A 204 -22.43 12.49 -8.86
CA GLN A 204 -21.81 12.23 -10.16
C GLN A 204 -22.31 13.22 -11.22
N ALA A 205 -23.63 13.37 -11.36
CA ALA A 205 -24.22 14.29 -12.34
C ALA A 205 -23.84 15.76 -12.11
N ILE A 206 -23.62 16.18 -10.86
CA ILE A 206 -23.21 17.56 -10.54
C ILE A 206 -21.74 17.79 -10.92
N ASN A 207 -20.86 16.82 -10.63
CA ASN A 207 -19.43 16.92 -10.95
C ASN A 207 -19.19 16.88 -12.47
N ASP A 208 -19.94 16.07 -13.21
CA ASP A 208 -19.88 15.99 -14.68
C ASP A 208 -20.25 17.33 -15.36
N VAL A 209 -21.13 18.13 -14.73
CA VAL A 209 -21.55 19.45 -15.22
C VAL A 209 -20.52 20.56 -14.92
N GLN A 210 -19.65 20.36 -13.92
CA GLN A 210 -18.65 21.35 -13.50
C GLN A 210 -17.22 21.06 -14.00
N ALA A 211 -16.98 19.94 -14.69
CA ALA A 211 -15.63 19.50 -15.06
C ALA A 211 -14.99 20.38 -16.16
N SER A 212 -14.00 21.17 -15.76
CA SER A 212 -12.93 21.70 -16.61
C SER A 212 -11.64 20.93 -16.27
N ALA A 213 -11.13 20.15 -17.23
CA ALA A 213 -9.89 19.36 -17.23
C ALA A 213 -9.88 17.98 -16.51
N ILE A 214 -9.49 16.97 -17.31
CA ILE A 214 -9.25 15.54 -17.03
C ILE A 214 -10.46 14.75 -16.49
N GLN A 215 -11.19 14.11 -17.41
CA GLN A 215 -12.22 13.13 -17.03
C GLN A 215 -11.57 11.87 -16.44
N PRO A 216 -12.11 11.34 -15.33
CA PRO A 216 -11.60 10.11 -14.73
C PRO A 216 -11.81 8.94 -15.70
N ARG A 217 -10.80 8.07 -15.84
CA ARG A 217 -10.92 6.88 -16.69
C ARG A 217 -11.92 5.84 -16.16
N ARG A 218 -12.33 5.93 -14.90
CA ARG A 218 -13.17 4.98 -14.17
C ARG A 218 -14.03 5.70 -13.13
N ALA A 219 -15.21 5.16 -12.81
CA ALA A 219 -16.08 5.65 -11.75
C ALA A 219 -16.52 4.50 -10.84
N ALA A 220 -16.57 4.75 -9.53
CA ALA A 220 -17.14 3.85 -8.54
C ALA A 220 -18.31 4.52 -7.81
N LEU A 221 -19.41 3.79 -7.62
CA LEU A 221 -20.58 4.25 -6.89
C LEU A 221 -20.72 3.45 -5.60
N HIS A 222 -20.70 4.13 -4.46
CA HIS A 222 -21.00 3.51 -3.17
C HIS A 222 -22.40 3.94 -2.72
N SER A 223 -23.30 2.97 -2.56
CA SER A 223 -24.59 3.20 -1.88
C SER A 223 -24.42 2.83 -0.41
N TRP A 224 -24.46 3.84 0.46
CA TRP A 224 -24.51 3.66 1.92
C TRP A 224 -25.96 3.44 2.37
#